data_AF-A0A0V8RUG3-F1
#
_entry.id   AF-A0A0V8RUG3-F1
#
_cell.length_a   1.000
_cell.length_b   1.000
_cell.length_c   1.000
_cell.angle_alpha   90.00
_cell.angle_beta   90.00
_cell.angle_gamma   90.00
#
_symmetry.space_group_name_H-M   'P 1'
#
loop_
_entity.id
_entity.type
_entity.pdbx_description
1 polymer ?
#
loop_
_entity_poly.entity_id
_entity_poly.type
_entity_poly.pdbx_seq_one_letter_code
_entity_poly.pdbx_strand_id
1 'polypeptide(L)'
;MDALALIDEAERRGAGELFLLGASHVEGRGAGVYVARVEPRDARALTPQQLTRELWMNLTGSLGLDDYAAALSLLWNRPFILVECDPGDAADPEEECRRLAREWVRRECGA
;
A
#
# COMPACT_ATOMS: atom_id res chain seq x y z
N MET A 1 11.52 4.39 3.12
CA MET A 1 11.32 5.19 1.90
C MET A 1 9.97 5.87 2.06
N ASP A 2 9.86 7.19 1.85
CA ASP A 2 8.58 7.91 1.88
C ASP A 2 7.87 7.84 0.51
N ALA A 3 6.65 8.37 0.40
CA ALA A 3 5.86 8.30 -0.84
C ALA A 3 6.48 9.12 -1.99
N LEU A 4 7.11 10.26 -1.69
CA LEU A 4 7.74 11.11 -2.71
C LEU A 4 8.95 10.42 -3.33
N ALA A 5 9.80 9.81 -2.51
CA ALA A 5 10.95 9.05 -2.97
C ALA A 5 10.57 7.88 -3.89
N LEU A 6 9.43 7.21 -3.63
CA LEU A 6 8.93 6.16 -4.52
C LEU A 6 8.39 6.73 -5.84
N ILE A 7 7.66 7.85 -5.79
CA ILE A 7 7.17 8.54 -6.99
C ILE A 7 8.35 8.91 -7.89
N ASP A 8 9.37 9.56 -7.34
CA ASP A 8 10.57 9.95 -8.07
C ASP A 8 11.25 8.74 -8.71
N GLU A 9 11.36 7.63 -7.97
CA GLU A 9 11.93 6.38 -8.47
C GLU A 9 11.10 5.77 -9.61
N ALA A 10 9.77 5.77 -9.46
CA ALA A 10 8.84 5.23 -10.43
C ALA A 10 8.87 6.02 -11.75
N GLU A 11 8.87 7.35 -11.67
CA GLU A 11 8.97 8.23 -12.83
C GLU A 11 10.32 8.05 -13.53
N ARG A 12 11.42 8.00 -12.77
CA ARG A 12 12.77 7.77 -13.30
C ARG A 12 12.89 6.46 -14.07
N ARG A 13 12.16 5.41 -13.65
CA ARG A 13 12.11 4.11 -14.32
C ARG A 13 11.08 4.00 -15.43
N GLY A 14 10.23 5.02 -15.61
CA GLY A 14 9.10 4.97 -16.55
C GLY A 14 8.08 3.90 -16.17
N ALA A 15 7.87 3.65 -14.88
CA ALA A 15 6.92 2.63 -14.42
C ALA A 15 5.48 2.96 -14.88
N GLY A 16 4.86 2.00 -15.57
CA GLY A 16 3.47 2.11 -16.01
C GLY A 16 2.45 1.79 -14.90
N GLU A 17 2.85 0.95 -13.94
CA GLU A 17 2.00 0.49 -12.84
C GLU A 17 2.84 0.31 -11.58
N LEU A 18 2.23 0.58 -10.43
CA LEU A 18 2.84 0.43 -9.11
C LEU A 18 2.09 -0.61 -8.30
N PHE A 19 2.85 -1.49 -7.65
CA PHE A 19 2.37 -2.47 -6.68
C PHE A 19 3.01 -2.15 -5.34
N LEU A 20 2.19 -1.78 -4.36
CA LEU A 20 2.60 -1.60 -2.98
C LEU A 20 2.28 -2.88 -2.21
N LEU A 21 3.30 -3.49 -1.60
CA LEU A 21 3.17 -4.70 -0.82
C LEU A 21 3.54 -4.42 0.63
N GLY A 22 2.68 -4.82 1.56
CA GLY A 22 2.99 -4.71 2.99
C GLY A 22 2.09 -5.56 3.86
N ALA A 23 2.48 -5.72 5.11
CA ALA A 23 1.62 -6.31 6.13
C ALA A 23 0.57 -5.27 6.56
N SER A 24 -0.68 -5.69 6.66
CA SER A 24 -1.74 -4.91 7.29
C SER A 24 -2.54 -5.82 8.21
N HIS A 25 -3.01 -5.25 9.32
CA HIS A 25 -3.86 -5.97 10.25
C HIS A 25 -5.13 -5.16 10.43
N VAL A 26 -6.22 -5.69 9.86
CA VAL A 26 -7.52 -5.02 9.90
C VAL A 26 -8.44 -5.85 10.78
N GLU A 27 -8.95 -5.25 11.85
CA GLU A 27 -9.82 -5.94 12.80
C GLU A 27 -11.02 -6.61 12.09
N GLY A 28 -11.23 -7.90 12.35
CA GLY A 28 -12.30 -8.69 11.74
C GLY A 28 -12.00 -9.21 10.32
N ARG A 29 -10.80 -8.97 9.78
CA ARG A 29 -10.32 -9.55 8.53
C ARG A 29 -9.65 -10.91 8.81
N GLY A 30 -9.88 -11.89 7.94
CA GLY A 30 -9.23 -13.21 8.04
C GLY A 30 -7.80 -13.18 7.52
N ALA A 31 -7.03 -14.22 7.82
CA ALA A 31 -5.69 -14.35 7.24
C ALA A 31 -5.77 -14.50 5.70
N GLY A 32 -4.96 -13.75 4.97
CA GLY A 32 -4.98 -13.77 3.51
C GLY A 32 -4.21 -12.64 2.82
N VAL A 33 -4.20 -12.71 1.48
CA VAL A 33 -3.72 -11.64 0.61
C VAL A 33 -4.92 -10.90 0.05
N TYR A 34 -4.92 -9.58 0.22
CA TYR A 34 -5.98 -8.68 -0.20
C TYR A 34 -5.41 -7.72 -1.24
N VAL A 35 -6.08 -7.63 -2.38
CA VAL A 35 -5.66 -6.80 -3.50
C VAL A 35 -6.71 -5.73 -3.73
N ALA A 36 -6.31 -4.47 -3.69
CA ALA A 36 -7.17 -3.33 -3.95
C ALA A 36 -6.52 -2.42 -4.99
N ARG A 37 -7.32 -1.96 -5.95
CA ARG A 37 -6.92 -0.85 -6.83
C ARG A 37 -7.27 0.46 -6.13
N VAL A 38 -6.26 1.29 -5.92
CA VAL A 38 -6.43 2.61 -5.30
C VAL A 38 -6.45 3.66 -6.40
N GLU A 39 -7.53 4.43 -6.45
CA GLU A 39 -7.70 5.53 -7.39
C GLU A 39 -7.13 6.84 -6.81
N PRO A 40 -6.56 7.71 -7.65
CA PRO A 40 -6.03 8.99 -7.20
C PRO A 40 -7.15 9.89 -6.68
N ARG A 41 -6.87 10.63 -5.61
CA ARG A 41 -7.77 11.58 -4.97
C ARG A 41 -7.38 13.00 -5.40
N ASP A 42 -8.37 13.86 -5.60
CA ASP A 42 -8.12 15.28 -5.86
C ASP A 42 -7.72 16.00 -4.56
N ALA A 43 -6.43 16.30 -4.41
CA ALA A 43 -5.91 17.05 -3.27
C ALA A 43 -6.54 18.46 -3.15
N ARG A 44 -7.06 19.04 -4.24
CA ARG A 44 -7.72 20.36 -4.21
C ARG A 44 -9.11 20.32 -3.60
N ALA A 45 -9.70 19.14 -3.47
CA ALA A 45 -10.97 18.94 -2.79
C ALA A 45 -10.83 18.88 -1.25
N LEU A 46 -9.60 18.90 -0.71
CA LEU A 46 -9.33 18.83 0.72
C LEU A 46 -9.01 20.20 1.32
N THR A 47 -9.35 20.39 2.60
CA THR A 47 -8.90 21.58 3.33
C THR A 47 -7.40 21.49 3.63
N PRO A 48 -6.71 22.63 3.85
CA PRO A 48 -5.30 22.62 4.22
C PRO A 48 -4.99 21.79 5.49
N GLN A 49 -5.90 21.76 6.48
CA GLN A 49 -5.71 20.93 7.67
C GLN A 49 -5.82 19.44 7.36
N GLN A 50 -6.78 19.03 6.52
CA GLN A 50 -6.95 17.65 6.10
C GLN A 50 -5.74 17.17 5.30
N LEU A 51 -5.31 17.97 4.32
CA LEU A 51 -4.15 17.66 3.50
C LEU A 51 -2.88 17.52 4.35
N THR A 52 -2.67 18.45 5.29
CA THR A 52 -1.53 18.38 6.21
C THR A 52 -1.57 17.11 7.03
N ARG A 53 -2.73 16.72 7.60
CA ARG A 53 -2.85 15.51 8.41
C ARG A 53 -2.51 14.25 7.62
N GLU A 54 -3.04 14.12 6.40
CA GLU A 54 -2.84 12.96 5.52
C GLU A 54 -1.36 12.84 5.08
N LEU A 55 -0.70 13.96 4.80
CA LEU A 55 0.70 13.96 4.37
C LEU A 55 1.70 13.90 5.53
N TRP A 56 1.37 14.48 6.70
CA TRP A 56 2.29 14.58 7.83
C TRP A 56 2.67 13.22 8.42
N MET A 57 1.71 12.29 8.49
CA MET A 57 2.00 10.92 8.96
C MET A 57 2.98 10.21 8.02
N ASN A 58 2.94 10.50 6.72
CA ASN A 58 3.94 10.02 5.76
C ASN A 58 5.34 10.60 5.99
N LEU A 59 5.43 11.88 6.36
CA LEU A 59 6.70 12.58 6.53
C LEU A 59 7.43 12.27 7.84
N THR A 60 6.74 11.71 8.84
CA THR A 60 7.31 11.43 10.17
C THR A 60 7.90 10.01 10.30
N GLY A 61 7.80 9.17 9.26
CA GLY A 61 8.52 7.88 9.19
C GLY A 61 7.92 6.73 10.00
N SER A 62 6.84 6.95 10.74
CA SER A 62 6.01 5.92 11.38
C SER A 62 4.90 5.50 10.41
N LEU A 63 5.28 4.85 9.32
CA LEU A 63 4.37 4.60 8.22
C LEU A 63 3.85 3.15 8.25
N GLY A 64 2.58 2.99 8.60
CA GLY A 64 1.83 1.81 8.18
C GLY A 64 1.63 1.82 6.66
N LEU A 65 1.28 0.66 6.09
CA LEU A 65 0.96 0.54 4.67
C LEU A 65 -0.18 1.49 4.25
N ASP A 66 -1.15 1.70 5.13
CA ASP A 66 -2.31 2.57 4.90
C ASP A 66 -1.93 4.05 4.77
N ASP A 67 -1.07 4.54 5.66
CA ASP A 67 -0.58 5.93 5.60
C ASP A 67 0.24 6.18 4.32
N TYR A 68 0.94 5.14 3.86
CA TYR A 68 1.68 5.17 2.61
C TYR A 68 0.75 5.23 1.39
N ALA A 69 -0.29 4.37 1.37
CA ALA A 69 -1.29 4.35 0.33
C ALA A 69 -2.12 5.66 0.30
N ALA A 70 -2.45 6.22 1.46
CA ALA A 70 -3.18 7.48 1.57
C ALA A 70 -2.38 8.64 0.95
N ALA A 71 -1.11 8.80 1.33
CA ALA A 71 -0.24 9.82 0.75
C ALA A 71 -0.03 9.61 -0.76
N LEU A 72 0.21 8.36 -1.19
CA LEU A 72 0.39 8.05 -2.61
C LEU A 72 -0.88 8.36 -3.40
N SER A 73 -2.07 8.09 -2.87
CA SER A 73 -3.35 8.43 -3.53
C SER A 73 -3.53 9.93 -3.76
N LEU A 74 -2.87 10.79 -2.98
CA LEU A 74 -2.94 12.25 -3.13
C LEU A 74 -1.84 12.81 -4.04
N LEU A 75 -0.67 12.17 -4.04
CA LEU A 75 0.53 12.68 -4.71
C LEU A 75 0.77 12.06 -6.09
N TRP A 76 0.35 10.80 -6.28
CA TRP A 76 0.49 10.08 -7.54
C TRP A 76 -0.78 10.23 -8.37
N ASN A 77 -0.64 10.73 -9.61
CA ASN A 77 -1.77 11.06 -10.47
C ASN A 77 -2.32 9.87 -11.28
N ARG A 78 -1.95 8.64 -10.92
CA ARG A 78 -2.41 7.42 -11.59
C ARG A 78 -2.91 6.41 -10.57
N PRO A 79 -3.74 5.45 -10.97
CA PRO A 79 -4.10 4.35 -10.10
C PRO A 79 -2.89 3.47 -9.78
N PHE A 80 -2.92 2.82 -8.62
CA PHE A 80 -1.93 1.82 -8.22
C PHE A 80 -2.60 0.64 -7.52
N ILE A 81 -1.87 -0.46 -7.38
CA ILE A 81 -2.35 -1.67 -6.72
C ILE A 81 -1.75 -1.75 -5.32
N LEU A 82 -2.62 -1.87 -4.32
CA LEU A 82 -2.27 -2.20 -2.95
C LEU A 82 -2.46 -3.70 -2.75
N VAL A 83 -1.42 -4.37 -2.27
CA VAL A 83 -1.41 -5.78 -1.92
C VAL A 83 -1.10 -5.87 -0.43
N GLU A 84 -2.12 -6.10 0.35
CA GLU A 84 -2.03 -6.24 1.79
C GLU A 84 -1.95 -7.72 2.14
N CYS A 85 -1.08 -8.06 3.09
CA CYS A 85 -1.08 -9.36 3.71
C CYS A 85 -1.51 -9.27 5.17
N ASP A 86 -2.55 -10.02 5.52
CA ASP A 86 -2.96 -10.25 6.90
C ASP A 86 -2.50 -11.67 7.31
N PRO A 87 -1.55 -11.80 8.25
CA PRO A 87 -1.09 -13.09 8.73
C PRO A 87 -2.05 -13.71 9.78
N GLY A 88 -3.10 -13.00 10.21
CA GLY A 88 -3.95 -13.39 11.33
C GLY A 88 -3.14 -13.51 12.64
N ASP A 89 -3.49 -14.51 13.47
CA ASP A 89 -2.83 -14.77 14.76
C ASP A 89 -1.57 -15.65 14.63
N ALA A 90 -0.89 -15.63 13.47
CA ALA A 90 0.29 -16.46 13.24
C ALA A 90 1.43 -16.12 14.21
N ALA A 91 2.11 -17.15 14.71
CA ALA A 91 3.25 -16.99 15.61
C ALA A 91 4.46 -16.31 14.94
N ASP A 92 4.61 -16.50 13.61
CA ASP A 92 5.55 -15.76 12.77
C ASP A 92 4.78 -15.06 11.63
N PRO A 93 4.44 -13.76 11.81
CA PRO A 93 3.72 -12.97 10.81
C PRO A 93 4.44 -12.86 9.45
N GLU A 94 5.77 -12.80 9.45
CA GLU A 94 6.54 -12.59 8.23
C GLU A 94 6.57 -13.87 7.39
N GLU A 95 6.81 -15.02 8.02
CA GLU A 95 6.79 -16.31 7.34
C GLU A 95 5.40 -16.64 6.80
N GLU A 96 4.34 -16.37 7.59
CA GLU A 96 2.97 -16.59 7.16
C GLU A 96 2.60 -15.73 5.95
N CYS A 97 2.99 -14.45 5.96
CA CYS A 97 2.75 -13.58 4.81
C CYS A 97 3.51 -14.02 3.55
N ARG A 98 4.72 -14.56 3.69
CA ARG A 98 5.45 -15.16 2.55
C ARG A 98 4.72 -16.39 2.02
N ARG A 99 4.18 -17.24 2.89
CA ARG A 99 3.40 -18.42 2.50
C ARG A 99 2.14 -18.02 1.74
N LEU A 100 1.34 -17.12 2.31
CA LEU A 100 0.11 -16.60 1.72
C LEU A 100 0.36 -15.91 0.37
N ALA A 101 1.41 -15.10 0.25
CA ALA A 101 1.79 -14.47 -1.01
C ALA A 101 2.15 -15.50 -2.10
N ARG A 102 2.90 -16.56 -1.77
CA ARG A 102 3.24 -17.63 -2.72
C ARG A 102 2.02 -18.43 -3.17
N GLU A 103 1.07 -18.66 -2.28
CA GLU A 103 -0.18 -19.35 -2.61
C GLU A 103 -1.07 -18.49 -3.50
N TRP A 104 -1.18 -17.21 -3.19
CA TRP A 104 -1.89 -16.24 -4.02
C TRP A 104 -1.30 -16.19 -5.43
N VAL A 105 0.02 -16.00 -5.59
CA VAL A 105 0.67 -15.98 -6.91
C VAL A 105 0.42 -17.27 -7.68
N ARG A 106 0.57 -18.44 -7.05
CA ARG A 106 0.30 -19.74 -7.72
C ARG A 106 -1.13 -19.84 -8.24
N ARG A 107 -2.10 -19.37 -7.45
CA ARG A 107 -3.51 -19.38 -7.83
C ARG A 107 -3.80 -18.43 -9.00
N GLU A 108 -3.28 -17.20 -8.97
CA GLU A 108 -3.54 -16.21 -10.03
C GLU A 108 -2.78 -16.51 -11.33
N CYS A 109 -1.57 -17.09 -11.23
CA CYS A 109 -0.71 -17.37 -12.37
C CYS A 109 -0.81 -18.81 -12.91
N GLY A 110 -1.62 -19.68 -12.28
CA GLY A 110 -1.86 -21.05 -12.75
C GLY A 110 -0.64 -21.98 -12.75
N ALA A 111 0.27 -21.81 -11.78
CA ALA A 111 1.48 -22.61 -11.63
C ALA A 111 1.36 -23.67 -10.54
#